data_AF-A0A4Z0QHX7-F1
#
_entry.id   AF-A0A4Z0QHX7-F1
#
_cell.length_a   1.000
_cell.length_b   1.000
_cell.length_c   1.000
_cell.angle_alpha   90.00
_cell.angle_beta   90.00
_cell.angle_gamma   90.00
#
_symmetry.space_group_name_H-M   'P 1'
#
loop_
_entity.id
_entity.type
_entity.pdbx_description
1 polymer ?
#
loop_
_entity_poly.entity_id
_entity_poly.type
_entity_poly.pdbx_seq_one_letter_code
_entity_poly.pdbx_strand_id
1 'polypeptide(L)'
;MHNHRPTDRLEYFSDAVLAIAATLLATELPKPETETGLLQEIVRLWPHYAAFAASFLFICIAWSNHHNMFIYIKQTDQYLLILDILFLMFVTLQSFTTGLLARHIGKPDERTAALIYHGTLVMMTLLYNCTWWYAISKQELLEDDTDKRLIRLLTKEYALAPALHLAALLICLWSVPFSIVPVVLLYVYFALPRFGEKKLQEQNQS
;
A
#
# COMPACT_ATOMS: atom_id res chain seq x y z
N MET A 1 5.34 0.24 -33.97
CA MET A 1 4.81 -1.02 -33.39
C MET A 1 5.00 -0.91 -31.89
N HIS A 2 3.92 -0.79 -31.11
CA HIS A 2 4.03 -0.87 -29.64
C HIS A 2 4.43 -2.30 -29.30
N ASN A 3 5.63 -2.48 -28.75
CA ASN A 3 6.09 -3.78 -28.27
C ASN A 3 5.36 -4.02 -26.94
N HIS A 4 4.32 -4.85 -26.94
CA HIS A 4 3.61 -5.21 -25.72
C HIS A 4 4.51 -6.09 -24.86
N ARG A 5 4.78 -5.69 -23.61
CA ARG A 5 5.49 -6.59 -22.69
C ARG A 5 4.53 -7.70 -22.27
N PRO A 6 5.02 -8.93 -22.03
CA PRO A 6 4.20 -10.02 -21.50
C PRO A 6 3.46 -9.65 -20.20
N THR A 7 3.97 -8.66 -19.46
CA THR A 7 3.43 -8.15 -18.19
C THR A 7 2.30 -7.13 -18.35
N ASP A 8 2.17 -6.46 -19.52
CA ASP A 8 1.25 -5.34 -19.76
C ASP A 8 -0.18 -5.64 -19.29
N ARG A 9 -0.70 -6.83 -19.62
CA ARG A 9 -2.08 -7.21 -19.29
C ARG A 9 -2.31 -7.34 -17.79
N LEU A 10 -1.31 -7.83 -17.06
CA LEU A 10 -1.39 -7.95 -15.61
C LEU A 10 -1.33 -6.55 -15.00
N GLU A 11 -0.38 -5.73 -15.42
CA GLU A 11 -0.22 -4.35 -14.95
C GLU A 11 -1.51 -3.54 -15.13
N TYR A 12 -2.12 -3.57 -16.32
CA TYR A 12 -3.38 -2.85 -16.57
C TYR A 12 -4.55 -3.36 -15.71
N PHE A 13 -4.59 -4.67 -15.42
CA PHE A 13 -5.61 -5.22 -14.54
C PHE A 13 -5.40 -4.74 -13.09
N SER A 14 -4.16 -4.83 -12.58
CA SER A 14 -3.81 -4.38 -11.23
C SER A 14 -4.06 -2.88 -11.05
N ASP A 15 -3.68 -2.06 -12.05
CA ASP A 15 -3.94 -0.62 -12.07
C ASP A 15 -5.44 -0.29 -11.99
N ALA A 16 -6.26 -0.98 -12.78
CA ALA A 16 -7.70 -0.79 -12.76
C ALA A 16 -8.31 -1.15 -11.39
N VAL A 17 -7.87 -2.26 -10.78
CA VAL A 17 -8.36 -2.68 -9.46
C VAL A 17 -7.91 -1.72 -8.36
N LEU A 18 -6.64 -1.28 -8.37
CA LEU A 18 -6.10 -0.29 -7.42
C LEU A 18 -6.85 1.05 -7.51
N ALA A 19 -7.12 1.53 -8.73
CA ALA A 19 -7.89 2.76 -8.95
C ALA A 19 -9.32 2.64 -8.41
N ILE A 20 -10.02 1.54 -8.72
CA ILE A 20 -11.37 1.30 -8.20
C ILE A 20 -11.34 1.25 -6.65
N ALA A 21 -10.42 0.50 -6.05
CA ALA A 21 -10.30 0.40 -4.60
C ALA A 21 -10.03 1.76 -3.93
N ALA A 22 -9.15 2.58 -4.52
CA ALA A 22 -8.87 3.93 -4.05
C ALA A 22 -10.13 4.81 -4.07
N THR A 23 -10.94 4.73 -5.13
CA THR A 23 -12.19 5.51 -5.24
C THR A 23 -13.30 4.99 -4.32
N LEU A 24 -13.37 3.68 -4.08
CA LEU A 24 -14.35 3.09 -3.16
C LEU A 24 -14.17 3.56 -1.72
N LEU A 25 -12.95 3.91 -1.30
CA LEU A 25 -12.72 4.50 0.03
C LEU A 25 -13.57 5.75 0.28
N ALA A 26 -13.87 6.55 -0.76
CA ALA A 26 -14.69 7.75 -0.61
C ALA A 26 -16.14 7.41 -0.23
N THR A 27 -16.60 6.19 -0.50
CA THR A 27 -17.94 5.72 -0.13
C THR A 27 -18.08 5.44 1.37
N GLU A 28 -16.97 5.25 2.08
CA GLU A 28 -16.94 5.05 3.54
C GLU A 28 -17.04 6.37 4.32
N LEU A 29 -17.00 7.51 3.62
CA LEU A 29 -17.14 8.82 4.25
C LEU A 29 -18.60 9.03 4.69
N PRO A 30 -18.85 9.25 5.99
CA PRO A 30 -20.19 9.43 6.50
C PRO A 30 -20.78 10.76 6.02
N LYS A 31 -22.08 10.72 5.73
CA LYS A 31 -22.85 11.93 5.44
C LYS A 31 -23.37 12.48 6.77
N PRO A 32 -23.21 13.78 7.06
CA PRO A 32 -23.79 14.38 8.26
C PRO A 32 -25.31 14.26 8.23
N GLU A 33 -25.89 13.62 9.25
CA GLU A 33 -27.34 13.50 9.42
C GLU A 33 -27.81 14.57 10.41
N THR A 34 -27.79 15.84 9.98
CA THR A 34 -28.28 16.96 10.81
C THR A 34 -28.98 18.04 9.99
N GLU A 35 -30.05 18.60 10.56
CA GLU A 35 -30.78 19.75 9.99
C GLU A 35 -30.15 21.09 10.39
N THR A 36 -29.42 21.14 11.52
CA THR A 36 -28.73 22.35 12.01
C THR A 36 -27.33 22.03 12.54
N GLY A 37 -26.43 23.02 12.60
CA GLY A 37 -25.08 22.79 13.15
C GLY A 37 -24.17 21.92 12.26
N LEU A 38 -24.39 21.91 10.94
CA LEU A 38 -23.63 21.11 9.96
C LEU A 38 -22.10 21.16 10.14
N LEU A 39 -21.54 22.35 10.42
CA LEU A 39 -20.11 22.51 10.63
C LEU A 39 -19.59 21.69 11.83
N GLN A 40 -20.34 21.66 12.92
CA GLN A 40 -19.94 20.93 14.13
C GLN A 40 -19.95 19.42 13.88
N GLU A 41 -20.96 18.91 13.15
CA GLU A 41 -21.02 17.50 12.79
C GLU A 41 -19.90 17.12 11.81
N ILE A 42 -19.59 17.95 10.80
CA ILE A 42 -18.43 17.73 9.91
C ILE A 42 -17.13 17.63 10.73
N VAL A 43 -16.89 18.56 11.65
CA VAL A 43 -15.68 18.53 12.49
C VAL A 43 -15.64 17.28 13.36
N ARG A 44 -16.78 16.82 13.88
CA ARG A 44 -16.87 15.60 14.69
C ARG A 44 -16.51 14.34 13.90
N LEU A 45 -16.75 14.33 12.59
CA LEU A 45 -16.45 13.22 11.68
C LEU A 45 -14.98 13.17 11.24
N TRP A 46 -14.09 14.02 11.79
CA TRP A 46 -12.67 14.03 11.44
C TRP A 46 -11.95 12.66 11.47
N PRO A 47 -12.27 11.69 12.35
CA PRO A 47 -11.59 10.39 12.33
C PRO A 47 -11.84 9.62 11.03
N HIS A 48 -13.02 9.81 10.41
CA HIS A 48 -13.32 9.22 9.10
C HIS A 48 -12.48 9.83 7.99
N TYR A 49 -12.28 11.15 8.00
CA TYR A 49 -11.44 11.82 7.01
C TYR A 49 -9.97 11.42 7.16
N ALA A 50 -9.49 11.27 8.39
CA ALA A 50 -8.13 10.81 8.68
C ALA A 50 -7.91 9.37 8.21
N ALA A 51 -8.83 8.45 8.53
CA ALA A 51 -8.77 7.06 8.07
C ALA A 51 -8.83 6.95 6.54
N PHE A 52 -9.75 7.70 5.91
CA PHE A 52 -9.84 7.80 4.45
C PHE A 52 -8.52 8.27 3.83
N ALA A 53 -7.96 9.39 4.30
CA ALA A 53 -6.73 9.95 3.74
C ALA A 53 -5.54 9.00 3.92
N ALA A 54 -5.41 8.37 5.09
CA ALA A 54 -4.35 7.40 5.37
C ALA A 54 -4.42 6.17 4.46
N SER A 55 -5.63 5.62 4.25
CA SER A 55 -5.84 4.47 3.35
C SER A 55 -5.68 4.83 1.87
N PHE A 56 -6.15 6.01 1.46
CA PHE A 56 -6.01 6.48 0.09
C PHE A 56 -4.52 6.67 -0.26
N LEU A 57 -3.77 7.35 0.60
CA LEU A 57 -2.32 7.51 0.45
C LEU A 57 -1.61 6.16 0.41
N PHE A 58 -2.01 5.20 1.26
CA PHE A 58 -1.44 3.86 1.23
C PHE A 58 -1.64 3.17 -0.11
N ILE A 59 -2.86 3.18 -0.66
CA ILE A 59 -3.14 2.58 -1.97
C ILE A 59 -2.32 3.28 -3.06
N CYS A 60 -2.20 4.61 -3.04
CA CYS A 60 -1.38 5.35 -4.00
C CYS A 60 0.12 5.01 -3.91
N ILE A 61 0.67 4.89 -2.70
CA ILE A 61 2.06 4.46 -2.47
C ILE A 61 2.24 3.03 -2.95
N ALA A 62 1.31 2.13 -2.63
CA ALA A 62 1.34 0.74 -3.07
C ALA A 62 1.28 0.62 -4.59
N TRP A 63 0.41 1.39 -5.25
CA TRP A 63 0.33 1.49 -6.70
C TRP A 63 1.64 1.99 -7.32
N SER A 64 2.20 3.09 -6.80
CA SER A 64 3.48 3.62 -7.31
C SER A 64 4.62 2.60 -7.16
N ASN A 65 4.68 1.90 -6.03
CA ASN A 65 5.68 0.87 -5.81
C ASN A 65 5.46 -0.36 -6.71
N HIS A 66 4.21 -0.80 -6.89
CA HIS A 66 3.83 -1.89 -7.81
C HIS A 66 4.24 -1.57 -9.24
N HIS A 67 3.88 -0.40 -9.74
CA HIS A 67 4.32 0.06 -11.06
C HIS A 67 5.85 0.04 -11.19
N ASN A 68 6.57 0.59 -10.20
CA ASN A 68 8.04 0.59 -10.19
C ASN A 68 8.64 -0.83 -10.17
N MET A 69 7.99 -1.79 -9.50
CA MET A 69 8.45 -3.17 -9.44
C MET A 69 8.35 -3.86 -10.82
N PHE A 70 7.23 -3.65 -11.54
CA PHE A 70 7.00 -4.25 -12.86
C PHE A 70 7.86 -3.64 -13.98
N ILE A 71 8.53 -2.50 -13.75
CA ILE A 71 9.59 -2.02 -14.64
C ILE A 71 10.71 -3.07 -14.77
N TYR A 72 11.08 -3.74 -13.67
CA TYR A 72 12.19 -4.70 -13.63
C TYR A 72 11.80 -6.15 -13.97
N ILE A 73 10.51 -6.47 -13.94
CA ILE A 73 9.98 -7.80 -14.24
C ILE A 73 9.61 -7.83 -15.73
N LYS A 74 10.28 -8.67 -16.53
CA LYS A 74 10.06 -8.77 -17.98
C LYS A 74 9.07 -9.87 -18.39
N GLN A 75 8.81 -10.84 -17.52
CA GLN A 75 7.90 -11.96 -17.76
C GLN A 75 7.10 -12.28 -16.51
N THR A 76 5.86 -12.73 -16.71
CA THR A 76 4.98 -13.21 -15.63
C THR A 76 4.80 -14.71 -15.74
N ASP A 77 4.74 -15.40 -14.61
CA ASP A 77 4.30 -16.78 -14.52
C ASP A 77 3.04 -16.91 -13.65
N GLN A 78 2.57 -18.15 -13.48
CA GLN A 78 1.35 -18.43 -12.72
C GLN A 78 1.49 -18.07 -11.23
N TYR A 79 2.69 -18.17 -10.65
CA TYR A 79 2.91 -17.88 -9.23
C TYR A 79 2.88 -16.37 -8.96
N LEU A 80 3.52 -15.57 -9.81
CA LEU A 80 3.42 -14.12 -9.75
C LEU A 80 1.97 -13.66 -9.89
N LEU A 81 1.22 -14.25 -10.82
CA LEU A 81 -0.19 -13.94 -11.01
C LEU A 81 -1.04 -14.26 -9.77
N ILE A 82 -0.80 -15.39 -9.10
CA ILE A 82 -1.51 -15.73 -7.85
C ILE A 82 -1.17 -14.74 -6.74
N LEU A 83 0.10 -14.38 -6.58
CA LEU A 83 0.53 -13.40 -5.57
C LEU A 83 -0.10 -12.02 -5.81
N ASP A 84 -0.15 -11.59 -7.07
CA ASP A 84 -0.79 -10.33 -7.48
C ASP A 84 -2.30 -10.36 -7.19
N ILE A 85 -3.01 -11.43 -7.57
CA ILE A 85 -4.44 -11.56 -7.29
C ILE A 85 -4.73 -11.54 -5.78
N LEU A 86 -3.92 -12.25 -4.98
CA LEU A 86 -4.08 -12.24 -3.52
C LEU A 86 -3.82 -10.83 -2.97
N PHE A 87 -2.80 -10.12 -3.46
CA PHE A 87 -2.54 -8.74 -3.08
C PHE A 87 -3.75 -7.85 -3.40
N LEU A 88 -4.28 -7.93 -4.63
CA LEU A 88 -5.44 -7.19 -5.08
C LEU A 88 -6.72 -7.51 -4.29
N MET A 89 -6.88 -8.75 -3.83
CA MET A 89 -7.98 -9.11 -2.93
C MET A 89 -7.90 -8.32 -1.62
N PHE A 90 -6.72 -8.18 -1.00
CA PHE A 90 -6.59 -7.36 0.21
C PHE A 90 -6.70 -5.85 -0.07
N VAL A 91 -6.23 -5.38 -1.23
CA VAL A 91 -6.47 -4.00 -1.71
C VAL A 91 -7.97 -3.69 -1.73
N THR A 92 -8.80 -4.58 -2.28
CA THR A 92 -10.26 -4.36 -2.36
C THR A 92 -10.93 -4.42 -0.98
N LEU A 93 -10.40 -5.21 -0.04
CA LEU A 93 -10.84 -5.23 1.36
C LEU A 93 -10.52 -3.94 2.13
N GLN A 94 -9.62 -3.09 1.62
CA GLN A 94 -9.19 -1.87 2.30
C GLN A 94 -10.35 -0.90 2.57
N SER A 95 -11.35 -0.82 1.68
CA SER A 95 -12.53 0.02 1.92
C SER A 95 -13.26 -0.39 3.19
N PHE A 96 -13.59 -1.68 3.28
CA PHE A 96 -14.28 -2.27 4.42
C PHE A 96 -13.50 -2.05 5.73
N THR A 97 -12.20 -2.33 5.75
CA THR A 97 -11.40 -2.20 6.99
C THR A 97 -11.21 -0.74 7.40
N THR A 98 -11.11 0.19 6.44
CA THR A 98 -11.04 1.63 6.72
C THR A 98 -12.32 2.14 7.36
N GLY A 99 -13.48 1.80 6.77
CA GLY A 99 -14.79 2.16 7.32
C GLY A 99 -15.07 1.50 8.66
N LEU A 100 -14.59 0.26 8.86
CA LEU A 100 -14.68 -0.44 10.14
C LEU A 100 -13.88 0.29 11.23
N LEU A 101 -12.61 0.63 10.96
CA LEU A 101 -11.78 1.38 11.89
C LEU A 101 -12.40 2.74 12.22
N ALA A 102 -12.74 3.52 11.19
CA ALA A 102 -13.27 4.87 11.36
C ALA A 102 -14.53 4.92 12.26
N ARG A 103 -15.44 3.94 12.11
CA ARG A 103 -16.66 3.84 12.92
C ARG A 103 -16.41 3.45 14.38
N HIS A 104 -15.26 2.87 14.71
CA HIS A 104 -14.97 2.34 16.05
C HIS A 104 -13.89 3.13 16.80
N ILE A 105 -13.27 4.15 16.20
CA ILE A 105 -12.35 5.05 16.91
C ILE A 105 -13.04 5.65 18.15
N GLY A 106 -12.40 5.52 19.32
CA GLY A 106 -12.93 5.97 20.60
C GLY A 106 -14.14 5.17 21.15
N LYS A 107 -14.44 3.98 20.61
CA LYS A 107 -15.52 3.08 21.07
C LYS A 107 -14.96 1.79 21.70
N PRO A 108 -15.75 1.01 22.45
CA PRO A 108 -15.27 -0.21 23.12
C PRO A 108 -14.54 -1.20 22.21
N ASP A 109 -15.01 -1.37 20.97
CA ASP A 109 -14.42 -2.32 20.00
C ASP A 109 -13.33 -1.70 19.09
N GLU A 110 -12.80 -0.53 19.44
CA GLU A 110 -11.74 0.17 18.69
C GLU A 110 -10.54 -0.73 18.40
N ARG A 111 -10.08 -1.49 19.40
CA ARG A 111 -8.91 -2.38 19.25
C ARG A 111 -9.17 -3.47 18.22
N THR A 112 -10.35 -4.10 18.23
CA THR A 112 -10.70 -5.15 17.28
C THR A 112 -10.71 -4.60 15.85
N ALA A 113 -11.32 -3.43 15.66
CA ALA A 113 -11.34 -2.76 14.35
C ALA A 113 -9.94 -2.38 13.88
N ALA A 114 -9.08 -1.86 14.77
CA ALA A 114 -7.69 -1.52 14.47
C ALA A 114 -6.83 -2.75 14.14
N LEU A 115 -7.02 -3.88 14.84
CA LEU A 115 -6.32 -5.13 14.53
C LEU A 115 -6.69 -5.68 13.16
N ILE A 116 -7.97 -5.61 12.77
CA ILE A 116 -8.42 -6.00 11.42
C ILE A 116 -7.80 -5.09 10.36
N TYR A 117 -7.81 -3.77 10.60
CA TYR A 117 -7.19 -2.80 9.69
C TYR A 117 -5.69 -3.03 9.51
N HIS A 118 -4.92 -3.11 10.60
CA HIS A 118 -3.48 -3.38 10.54
C HIS A 118 -3.17 -4.76 9.98
N GLY A 119 -4.01 -5.77 10.27
CA GLY A 119 -3.87 -7.11 9.70
C GLY A 119 -3.98 -7.10 8.18
N THR A 120 -4.95 -6.36 7.62
CA THR A 120 -5.07 -6.19 6.16
C THR A 120 -3.83 -5.53 5.57
N LEU A 121 -3.31 -4.46 6.18
CA LEU A 121 -2.09 -3.79 5.71
C LEU A 121 -0.85 -4.70 5.77
N VAL A 122 -0.72 -5.52 6.82
CA VAL A 122 0.33 -6.54 6.93
C VAL A 122 0.22 -7.54 5.80
N MET A 123 -0.99 -8.07 5.52
CA MET A 123 -1.18 -9.02 4.43
C MET A 123 -0.83 -8.42 3.06
N MET A 124 -1.25 -7.18 2.79
CA MET A 124 -0.90 -6.47 1.55
C MET A 124 0.61 -6.34 1.39
N THR A 125 1.30 -5.84 2.41
CA THR A 125 2.75 -5.64 2.36
C THR A 125 3.54 -6.93 2.32
N LEU A 126 3.07 -7.99 2.99
CA LEU A 126 3.67 -9.33 2.90
C LEU A 126 3.55 -9.93 1.49
N LEU A 127 2.36 -9.89 0.89
CA LEU A 127 2.13 -10.43 -0.46
C LEU A 127 2.94 -9.65 -1.51
N TYR A 128 2.99 -8.33 -1.37
CA TYR A 128 3.86 -7.48 -2.18
C TYR A 128 5.34 -7.88 -2.04
N ASN A 129 5.81 -8.06 -0.80
CA ASN A 129 7.20 -8.46 -0.56
C ASN A 129 7.49 -9.86 -1.10
N CYS A 130 6.57 -10.82 -0.95
CA CYS A 130 6.66 -12.15 -1.54
C CYS A 130 6.77 -12.09 -3.07
N THR A 131 6.03 -11.20 -3.73
CA THR A 131 6.11 -10.98 -5.19
C THR A 131 7.51 -10.55 -5.58
N TRP A 132 8.08 -9.57 -4.88
CA TRP A 132 9.46 -9.13 -5.11
C TRP A 132 10.49 -10.24 -4.86
N TRP A 133 10.42 -10.91 -3.71
CA TRP A 133 11.33 -12.01 -3.38
C TRP A 133 11.27 -13.16 -4.39
N TYR A 134 10.07 -13.49 -4.85
CA TYR A 134 9.88 -14.49 -5.90
C TYR A 134 10.54 -14.06 -7.20
N ALA A 135 10.26 -12.84 -7.66
CA ALA A 135 10.83 -12.29 -8.89
C ALA A 135 12.37 -12.30 -8.86
N ILE A 136 12.99 -11.84 -7.77
CA ILE A 136 14.46 -11.81 -7.68
C ILE A 136 15.10 -13.20 -7.52
N SER A 137 14.35 -14.20 -7.06
CA SER A 137 14.81 -15.58 -6.99
C SER A 137 14.84 -16.27 -8.37
N LYS A 138 14.14 -15.70 -9.36
CA LYS A 138 13.98 -16.23 -10.72
C LYS A 138 14.57 -15.25 -11.73
N GLN A 139 15.87 -15.37 -12.01
CA GLN A 139 16.56 -14.45 -12.92
C GLN A 139 15.93 -14.37 -14.32
N GLU A 140 15.29 -15.44 -14.78
CA GLU A 140 14.57 -15.47 -16.07
C GLU A 140 13.40 -14.47 -16.14
N LEU A 141 12.84 -14.06 -14.99
CA LEU A 141 11.75 -13.10 -14.89
C LEU A 141 12.24 -11.65 -14.85
N LEU A 142 13.54 -11.41 -14.60
CA LEU A 142 14.12 -10.08 -14.49
C LEU A 142 14.72 -9.61 -15.83
N GLU A 143 14.78 -8.30 -16.02
CA GLU A 143 15.56 -7.69 -17.10
C GLU A 143 17.04 -8.10 -17.02
N ASP A 144 17.63 -8.45 -18.19
CA ASP A 144 18.93 -9.14 -18.31
C ASP A 144 20.14 -8.32 -17.80
N ASP A 145 19.96 -7.03 -17.50
CA ASP A 145 21.00 -6.11 -17.02
C ASP A 145 20.60 -5.34 -15.74
N THR A 146 19.78 -5.96 -14.88
CA THR A 146 19.37 -5.31 -13.62
C THR A 146 20.54 -5.22 -12.63
N ASP A 147 20.93 -4.00 -12.24
CA ASP A 147 22.01 -3.76 -11.28
C ASP A 147 21.74 -4.43 -9.90
N LYS A 148 22.65 -5.33 -9.49
CA LYS A 148 22.59 -6.03 -8.18
C LYS A 148 22.64 -5.09 -6.98
N ARG A 149 23.20 -3.88 -7.12
CA ARG A 149 23.19 -2.85 -6.07
C ARG A 149 21.79 -2.25 -5.96
N LEU A 150 21.17 -1.92 -7.09
CA LEU A 150 19.79 -1.44 -7.16
C LEU A 150 18.81 -2.47 -6.57
N ILE A 151 18.92 -3.75 -6.95
CA ILE A 151 18.08 -4.83 -6.37
C ILE A 151 18.20 -4.85 -4.84
N ARG A 152 19.43 -4.77 -4.29
CA ARG A 152 19.63 -4.77 -2.83
C ARG A 152 19.03 -3.55 -2.14
N LEU A 153 19.04 -2.38 -2.80
CA LEU A 153 18.40 -1.17 -2.27
C LEU A 153 16.88 -1.32 -2.26
N LEU A 154 16.29 -1.76 -3.37
CA LEU A 154 14.84 -2.00 -3.49
C LEU A 154 14.36 -3.09 -2.51
N THR A 155 15.10 -4.20 -2.35
CA THR A 155 14.75 -5.24 -1.37
C THR A 155 14.67 -4.68 0.05
N LYS A 156 15.62 -3.83 0.46
CA LYS A 156 15.60 -3.21 1.79
C LYS A 156 14.44 -2.24 1.93
N GLU A 157 14.16 -1.45 0.89
CA GLU A 157 13.05 -0.50 0.87
C GLU A 157 11.70 -1.23 0.98
N TYR A 158 11.49 -2.27 0.17
CA TYR A 158 10.26 -3.06 0.20
C TYR A 158 10.09 -3.85 1.49
N ALA A 159 11.18 -4.24 2.17
CA ALA A 159 11.12 -4.92 3.47
C ALA A 159 10.76 -3.98 4.63
N LEU A 160 10.91 -2.65 4.47
CA LEU A 160 10.56 -1.68 5.50
C LEU A 160 9.05 -1.64 5.77
N ALA A 161 8.24 -1.67 4.71
CA ALA A 161 6.78 -1.62 4.82
C ALA A 161 6.18 -2.76 5.68
N PRO A 162 6.43 -4.06 5.40
CA PRO A 162 5.89 -5.14 6.23
C PRO A 162 6.43 -5.10 7.66
N ALA A 163 7.68 -4.68 7.87
CA ALA A 163 8.24 -4.56 9.22
C ALA A 163 7.50 -3.47 10.04
N LEU A 164 7.27 -2.29 9.47
CA LEU A 164 6.57 -1.20 10.15
C LEU A 164 5.08 -1.49 10.34
N HIS A 165 4.40 -2.12 9.38
CA HIS A 165 3.01 -2.53 9.57
C HIS A 165 2.85 -3.67 10.57
N LEU A 166 3.80 -4.61 10.63
CA LEU A 166 3.82 -5.64 11.67
C LEU A 166 4.06 -5.00 13.05
N ALA A 167 4.98 -4.05 13.16
CA ALA A 167 5.19 -3.30 14.39
C ALA A 167 3.91 -2.55 14.81
N ALA A 168 3.21 -1.91 13.88
CA ALA A 168 1.92 -1.27 14.15
C ALA A 168 0.88 -2.27 14.69
N LEU A 169 0.75 -3.44 14.05
CA LEU A 169 -0.16 -4.51 14.50
C LEU A 169 0.17 -4.98 15.92
N LEU A 170 1.46 -5.20 16.22
CA LEU A 170 1.89 -5.64 17.55
C LEU A 170 1.66 -4.56 18.60
N ILE A 171 1.97 -3.29 18.29
CA ILE A 171 1.71 -2.16 19.19
C ILE A 171 0.21 -2.01 19.46
N CYS A 172 -0.63 -2.27 18.45
CA CYS A 172 -2.09 -2.21 18.55
C CYS A 172 -2.67 -3.16 19.62
N LEU A 173 -1.98 -4.26 19.94
CA LEU A 173 -2.40 -5.17 21.01
C LEU A 173 -2.40 -4.48 22.39
N TRP A 174 -1.51 -3.52 22.59
CA TRP A 174 -1.39 -2.77 23.85
C TRP A 174 -2.03 -1.38 23.76
N SER A 175 -1.85 -0.66 22.66
CA SER A 175 -2.35 0.71 22.49
C SER A 175 -2.68 1.04 21.04
N VAL A 176 -3.96 1.33 20.77
CA VAL A 176 -4.42 1.74 19.42
C VAL A 176 -3.81 3.08 19.00
N PRO A 177 -3.78 4.15 19.81
CA PRO A 177 -3.19 5.41 19.39
C PRO A 177 -1.71 5.31 19.01
N PHE A 178 -0.91 4.53 19.75
CA PHE A 178 0.50 4.36 19.45
C PHE A 178 0.75 3.49 18.21
N SER A 179 -0.21 2.65 17.81
CA SER A 179 -0.10 1.82 16.60
C SER A 179 -0.02 2.64 15.30
N ILE A 180 -0.41 3.91 15.34
CA ILE A 180 -0.38 4.81 14.18
C ILE A 180 1.05 5.30 13.89
N VAL A 181 1.93 5.36 14.90
CA VAL A 181 3.28 5.93 14.76
C VAL A 181 4.12 5.24 13.67
N PRO A 182 4.22 3.90 13.62
CA PRO A 182 4.97 3.24 12.54
C PRO A 182 4.40 3.51 11.14
N VAL A 183 3.07 3.61 11.03
CA VAL A 183 2.39 3.89 9.76
C VAL A 183 2.72 5.30 9.26
N VAL A 184 2.64 6.30 10.15
CA VAL A 184 3.00 7.68 9.81
C VAL A 184 4.48 7.80 9.43
N LEU A 185 5.38 7.15 10.16
CA LEU A 185 6.81 7.12 9.82
C LEU A 185 7.05 6.55 8.42
N LEU A 186 6.35 5.46 8.07
CA LEU A 186 6.43 4.87 6.73
C LEU A 186 5.95 5.86 5.66
N TYR A 187 4.83 6.55 5.89
CA TYR A 187 4.28 7.48 4.90
C TYR A 187 5.16 8.70 4.72
N VAL A 188 5.73 9.24 5.81
CA VAL A 188 6.71 10.33 5.76
C VAL A 188 7.95 9.87 4.99
N TYR A 189 8.45 8.66 5.25
CA TYR A 189 9.58 8.09 4.53
C TYR A 189 9.33 8.04 3.01
N PHE A 190 8.15 7.58 2.57
CA PHE A 190 7.79 7.54 1.15
C PHE A 190 7.41 8.89 0.53
N ALA A 191 6.99 9.87 1.34
CA ALA A 191 6.66 11.22 0.87
C ALA A 191 7.91 12.08 0.62
N LEU A 192 9.04 11.77 1.27
CA LEU A 192 10.28 12.50 1.08
C LEU A 192 10.88 12.25 -0.32
N PRO A 193 11.34 13.30 -1.03
CA PRO A 193 11.99 13.13 -2.33
C PRO A 193 13.15 12.13 -2.24
N ARG A 194 13.10 11.08 -3.06
CA ARG A 194 14.15 10.07 -3.15
C ARG A 194 15.41 10.67 -3.76
N PHE A 195 16.27 11.25 -2.93
CA PHE A 195 17.56 11.83 -3.36
C PHE A 195 18.50 10.81 -4.05
N GLY A 196 18.23 9.51 -3.92
CA GLY A 196 19.01 8.44 -4.56
C GLY A 196 18.73 8.22 -6.05
N GLU A 197 17.51 8.44 -6.53
CA GLU A 197 17.15 8.24 -7.95
C GLU A 197 17.84 9.28 -8.85
N LYS A 198 17.95 10.53 -8.39
CA LYS A 198 18.71 11.58 -9.09
C LYS A 198 20.19 11.22 -9.26
N LYS A 199 20.84 10.69 -8.23
CA LYS A 199 22.26 10.33 -8.29
C LYS A 199 22.56 9.16 -9.22
N LEU A 200 21.65 8.17 -9.31
CA LEU A 200 21.81 7.04 -10.23
C LEU A 200 21.54 7.44 -11.69
N GLN A 201 20.57 8.33 -11.92
CA GLN A 201 20.32 8.91 -13.24
C GLN A 201 21.47 9.82 -13.71
N GLU A 202 22.05 10.62 -12.81
CA GLU A 202 23.23 11.45 -13.11
C GLU A 202 24.49 10.62 -13.38
N GLN A 203 24.67 9.47 -12.71
CA GLN A 203 25.82 8.57 -12.93
C GLN A 203 25.73 7.72 -14.19
N ASN A 204 24.53 7.39 -14.68
CA ASN A 204 24.35 6.68 -15.94
C ASN A 204 24.35 7.61 -17.18
N GLN A 205 24.39 8.93 -16.97
CA GLN A 205 24.51 9.95 -18.03
C GLN A 205 25.93 10.52 -18.15
N SER A 206 26.88 10.07 -17.33
CA SER A 206 28.30 10.47 -17.32
C SER A 206 29.20 9.32 -17.76
#